data_AF-A0A2X2C2Y6-F1
#
_entry.id   AF-A0A2X2C2Y6-F1
#
_cell.length_a   1.000
_cell.length_b   1.000
_cell.length_c   1.000
_cell.angle_alpha   90.00
_cell.angle_beta   90.00
_cell.angle_gamma   90.00
#
_symmetry.space_group_name_H-M   'P 1'
#
loop_
_entity.id
_entity.type
_entity.pdbx_description
1 polymer ?
#
loop_
_entity_poly.entity_id
_entity_poly.type
_entity_poly.pdbx_seq_one_letter_code
_entity_poly.pdbx_strand_id
1 'polypeptide(L)'
;MGIHGEPGIWRDKLRSADDIAEEMFQRLQAELSLKKGDKVSILVNSLGATPLEELYILYNKVVQLIDNTGATIIHPLVGRYATSMEMTGASLTFCKLDDELEALLNAPAHCAFWRV
;
A
#
# COMPACT_ATOMS: atom_id res chain seq x y z
N MET A 1 -5.40 -11.52 -5.77
CA MET A 1 -6.82 -11.55 -6.16
C MET A 1 -7.05 -10.31 -6.99
N GLY A 2 -7.85 -10.39 -8.05
CA GLY A 2 -8.26 -9.19 -8.78
C GLY A 2 -9.46 -8.50 -8.11
N ILE A 3 -9.74 -7.27 -8.54
CA ILE A 3 -10.83 -6.43 -7.99
C ILE A 3 -12.23 -6.87 -8.45
N HIS A 4 -12.35 -7.89 -9.29
CA HIS A 4 -13.61 -8.49 -9.70
C HIS A 4 -13.74 -9.94 -9.21
N GLY A 5 -12.95 -10.32 -8.19
CA GLY A 5 -12.96 -11.67 -7.62
C GLY A 5 -12.14 -12.69 -8.42
N GLU A 6 -11.28 -12.24 -9.32
CA GLU A 6 -10.37 -13.11 -10.07
C GLU A 6 -9.44 -13.85 -9.10
N PRO A 7 -9.14 -15.14 -9.35
CA PRO A 7 -8.25 -15.93 -8.51
C PRO A 7 -6.90 -15.24 -8.26
N GLY A 8 -6.41 -15.34 -7.02
CA GLY A 8 -5.05 -14.94 -6.66
C GLY A 8 -3.99 -15.93 -7.15
N ILE A 9 -2.73 -15.64 -6.82
CA ILE A 9 -1.58 -16.48 -7.18
C ILE A 9 -1.68 -17.85 -6.47
N TRP A 10 -2.20 -17.88 -5.24
CA TRP A 10 -2.41 -19.07 -4.43
C TRP A 10 -3.46 -18.79 -3.33
N ARG A 11 -3.80 -19.83 -2.54
CA ARG A 11 -4.66 -19.76 -1.35
C ARG A 11 -3.98 -20.47 -0.18
N ASP A 12 -4.13 -19.92 1.02
CA ASP A 12 -3.58 -20.52 2.25
C ASP A 12 -4.49 -20.18 3.45
N LYS A 13 -4.17 -20.73 4.62
CA LYS A 13 -4.76 -20.33 5.90
C LYS A 13 -4.45 -18.86 6.19
N LEU A 14 -5.37 -18.16 6.83
CA LEU A 14 -5.17 -16.78 7.26
C LEU A 14 -3.98 -16.70 8.23
N ARG A 15 -3.04 -15.81 7.93
CA ARG A 15 -1.83 -15.54 8.72
C ARG A 15 -1.99 -14.23 9.50
N SER A 16 -1.00 -13.89 10.32
CA SER A 16 -0.96 -12.59 10.99
C SER A 16 -0.89 -11.45 9.97
N ALA A 17 -1.31 -10.24 10.35
CA ALA A 17 -1.16 -9.06 9.51
C ALA A 17 0.31 -8.79 9.16
N ASP A 18 1.22 -9.04 10.11
CA ASP A 18 2.66 -8.87 9.93
C ASP A 18 3.22 -9.79 8.84
N ASP A 19 2.84 -11.07 8.90
CA ASP A 19 3.23 -12.09 7.93
C ASP A 19 2.73 -11.79 6.53
N ILE A 20 1.48 -11.31 6.43
CA ILE A 20 0.84 -10.94 5.16
C ILE A 20 1.53 -9.71 4.57
N ALA A 21 1.76 -8.67 5.39
CA ALA A 21 2.44 -7.46 4.96
C ALA A 21 3.89 -7.74 4.52
N GLU A 22 4.61 -8.59 5.24
CA GLU A 22 5.97 -8.99 4.88
C GLU A 22 6.03 -9.73 3.55
N GLU A 23 5.14 -10.69 3.33
CA GLU A 23 5.10 -11.39 2.04
C GLU A 23 4.75 -10.46 0.88
N MET A 24 3.73 -9.60 1.05
CA MET A 24 3.34 -8.63 0.03
C MET A 24 4.48 -7.65 -0.27
N PHE A 25 5.15 -7.14 0.76
CA PHE A 25 6.28 -6.24 0.63
C PHE A 25 7.46 -6.91 -0.08
N GLN A 26 7.85 -8.13 0.30
CA GLN A 26 8.98 -8.83 -0.33
C GLN A 26 8.78 -9.02 -1.84
N ARG A 27 7.56 -9.38 -2.27
CA ARG A 27 7.21 -9.51 -3.69
C ARG A 27 7.34 -8.18 -4.43
N LEU A 28 6.81 -7.09 -3.86
CA LEU A 28 6.87 -5.77 -4.48
C LEU A 28 8.30 -5.19 -4.47
N GLN A 29 9.04 -5.40 -3.38
CA GLN A 29 10.42 -4.95 -3.20
C GLN A 29 11.38 -5.62 -4.17
N ALA A 30 11.15 -6.89 -4.52
CA ALA A 30 11.94 -7.60 -5.53
C ALA A 30 11.89 -6.92 -6.92
N GLU A 31 10.80 -6.21 -7.22
CA GLU A 31 10.67 -5.44 -8.45
C GLU A 31 11.07 -3.96 -8.26
N LEU A 32 10.58 -3.33 -7.19
CA LEU A 32 10.75 -1.90 -6.92
C LEU A 32 12.20 -1.53 -6.55
N SER A 33 12.92 -2.46 -5.91
CA SER A 33 14.31 -2.29 -5.49
C SER A 33 14.55 -1.01 -4.67
N LEU A 34 13.67 -0.72 -3.69
CA LEU A 34 13.87 0.39 -2.76
C LEU A 34 15.20 0.24 -2.02
N LYS A 35 15.90 1.35 -1.89
CA LYS A 35 17.18 1.43 -1.18
C LYS A 35 17.29 2.75 -0.44
N LYS A 36 18.35 2.85 0.36
CA LYS A 36 18.65 4.03 1.15
C LYS A 36 18.62 5.31 0.30
N GLY A 37 17.85 6.29 0.76
CA GLY A 37 17.71 7.60 0.11
C GLY A 37 16.63 7.66 -0.97
N ASP A 38 16.01 6.54 -1.34
CA ASP A 38 14.82 6.58 -2.20
C ASP A 38 13.63 7.21 -1.45
N LYS A 39 12.74 7.83 -2.20
CA LYS A 39 11.44 8.30 -1.74
C LYS A 39 10.34 7.41 -2.29
N VAL A 40 9.30 7.16 -1.50
CA VAL A 40 8.17 6.31 -1.92
C VAL A 40 6.84 6.88 -1.41
N SER A 41 5.84 6.92 -2.30
CA SER A 41 4.44 7.10 -1.93
C SER A 41 3.81 5.74 -1.72
N ILE A 42 3.00 5.61 -0.67
CA ILE A 42 2.41 4.31 -0.30
C ILE A 42 0.91 4.42 -0.13
N LEU A 43 0.19 3.41 -0.60
CA LEU A 43 -1.25 3.30 -0.43
C LEU A 43 -1.57 1.93 0.18
N VAL A 44 -2.16 1.96 1.37
CA VAL A 44 -2.78 0.82 2.06
C VAL A 44 -4.29 0.95 1.88
N ASN A 45 -4.81 0.19 0.92
CA ASN A 45 -6.18 0.32 0.47
C ASN A 45 -7.04 -0.84 0.96
N SER A 46 -8.21 -0.55 1.52
CA SER A 46 -9.26 -1.54 1.77
C SER A 46 -9.99 -1.88 0.49
N LEU A 47 -10.22 -3.17 0.28
CA LEU A 47 -11.05 -3.67 -0.83
C LEU A 47 -12.55 -3.57 -0.53
N GLY A 48 -12.94 -3.02 0.63
CA GLY A 48 -14.35 -2.78 0.97
C GLY A 48 -14.60 -2.89 2.46
N ALA A 49 -14.71 -4.13 2.94
CA ALA A 49 -15.18 -4.45 4.29
C ALA A 49 -14.06 -4.45 5.36
N THR A 50 -12.79 -4.36 4.99
CA THR A 50 -11.69 -4.28 5.98
C THR A 50 -11.74 -2.94 6.74
N PRO A 51 -11.85 -2.96 8.09
CA PRO A 51 -11.88 -1.77 8.94
C PRO A 51 -10.61 -0.91 8.82
N LEU A 52 -10.74 0.38 9.14
CA LEU A 52 -9.61 1.32 9.04
C LEU A 52 -8.50 0.98 10.03
N GLU A 53 -8.87 0.48 11.22
CA GLU A 53 -7.95 0.05 12.27
C GLU A 53 -7.05 -1.10 11.79
N GLU A 54 -7.63 -2.07 11.06
CA GLU A 54 -6.87 -3.17 10.47
C GLU A 54 -5.91 -2.70 9.37
N LEU A 55 -6.29 -1.68 8.58
CA LEU A 55 -5.38 -1.06 7.62
C LEU A 55 -4.21 -0.38 8.33
N TYR A 56 -4.43 0.26 9.49
CA TYR A 56 -3.34 0.85 10.27
C TYR A 56 -2.41 -0.20 10.89
N ILE A 57 -2.92 -1.39 11.25
CA ILE A 57 -2.08 -2.52 11.67
C ILE A 57 -1.17 -2.95 10.52
N LEU A 58 -1.72 -3.12 9.30
CA LEU A 58 -0.92 -3.42 8.10
C LEU A 58 0.11 -2.31 7.80
N TYR A 59 -0.34 -1.05 7.83
CA TYR A 59 0.52 0.11 7.60
C TYR A 59 1.70 0.16 8.57
N ASN A 60 1.48 -0.12 9.86
CA ASN A 60 2.54 -0.14 10.88
C ASN A 60 3.66 -1.12 10.51
N LYS A 61 3.33 -2.33 10.06
CA LYS A 61 4.33 -3.29 9.59
C LYS A 61 5.03 -2.81 8.32
N VAL A 62 4.28 -2.27 7.35
CA VAL A 62 4.83 -1.75 6.09
C VAL A 62 5.84 -0.62 6.33
N VAL A 63 5.57 0.30 7.27
CA VAL A 63 6.51 1.37 7.64
C VAL A 63 7.83 0.77 8.14
N GLN A 64 7.79 -0.19 9.07
CA GLN A 64 9.00 -0.84 9.58
C GLN A 64 9.81 -1.52 8.47
N LEU A 65 9.13 -2.18 7.53
CA LEU A 65 9.77 -2.84 6.39
C LEU A 65 10.42 -1.83 5.45
N ILE A 66 9.79 -0.69 5.17
CA ILE A 66 10.34 0.38 4.35
C ILE A 66 11.52 1.06 5.06
N ASP A 67 11.41 1.35 6.36
CA ASP A 67 12.49 1.95 7.15
C ASP A 67 13.76 1.09 7.11
N ASN A 68 13.62 -0.24 7.13
CA ASN A 68 14.74 -1.18 7.01
C ASN A 68 15.46 -1.10 5.65
N THR A 69 14.82 -0.60 4.60
CA THR A 69 15.50 -0.32 3.31
C THR A 69 16.27 1.00 3.33
N GLY A 70 15.98 1.89 4.27
CA GLY A 70 16.47 3.26 4.33
C GLY A 70 15.77 4.24 3.38
N ALA A 71 14.66 3.84 2.75
CA ALA A 71 13.81 4.72 1.96
C ALA A 71 12.90 5.57 2.87
N THR A 72 12.39 6.68 2.35
CA THR A 72 11.52 7.61 3.07
C THR A 72 10.11 7.61 2.48
N ILE A 73 9.10 7.51 3.33
CA ILE A 73 7.70 7.62 2.92
C ILE A 73 7.32 9.10 2.84
N ILE A 74 6.82 9.56 1.69
CA ILE A 74 6.44 10.97 1.49
C ILE A 74 4.92 11.18 1.55
N HIS A 75 4.15 10.26 0.97
CA HIS A 75 2.69 10.35 0.87
C HIS A 75 2.03 9.04 1.32
N PRO A 76 1.79 8.87 2.62
CA PRO A 76 1.09 7.70 3.13
C PRO A 76 -0.43 7.87 3.01
N LEU A 77 -1.06 6.95 2.29
CA LEU A 77 -2.50 6.91 2.08
C LEU A 77 -3.04 5.64 2.70
N VAL A 78 -3.98 5.76 3.63
CA VAL A 78 -4.61 4.62 4.29
C VAL A 78 -6.12 4.81 4.25
N GLY A 79 -6.84 3.89 3.62
CA GLY A 79 -8.29 4.04 3.48
C GLY A 79 -8.92 3.26 2.33
N ARG A 80 -10.04 3.78 1.81
CA ARG A 80 -10.80 3.19 0.69
C ARG A 80 -10.67 4.10 -0.53
N TYR A 81 -9.80 3.70 -1.44
CA TYR A 81 -9.52 4.43 -2.67
C TYR A 81 -9.94 3.64 -3.90
N ALA A 82 -9.78 2.31 -3.87
CA ALA A 82 -10.20 1.38 -4.92
C ALA A 82 -10.79 0.10 -4.31
N THR A 83 -12.11 0.06 -4.15
CA THR A 83 -12.84 -1.05 -3.51
C THR A 83 -13.33 -2.09 -4.52
N SER A 84 -13.61 -3.29 -4.03
CA SER A 84 -14.32 -4.39 -4.70
C SER A 84 -15.58 -4.74 -3.89
N MET A 85 -16.61 -3.90 -4.01
CA MET A 85 -17.85 -4.00 -3.23
C MET A 85 -17.58 -4.20 -1.72
N GLU A 86 -18.13 -5.26 -1.12
CA GLU A 86 -17.95 -5.63 0.29
C GLU A 86 -16.78 -6.60 0.55
N MET A 87 -15.79 -6.71 -0.35
CA MET A 87 -14.67 -7.65 -0.18
C MET A 87 -13.88 -7.35 1.10
N THR A 88 -13.69 -8.37 1.93
CA THR A 88 -12.75 -8.35 3.06
C THR A 88 -11.35 -8.61 2.53
N GLY A 89 -10.51 -7.59 2.54
CA GLY A 89 -9.13 -7.65 2.07
C GLY A 89 -8.51 -6.28 1.92
N ALA A 90 -7.21 -6.26 1.67
CA ALA A 90 -6.45 -5.05 1.44
C ALA A 90 -5.52 -5.22 0.25
N SER A 91 -5.14 -4.09 -0.37
CA SER A 91 -4.07 -4.01 -1.35
C SER A 91 -2.99 -3.03 -0.88
N LEU A 92 -1.74 -3.34 -1.23
CA LEU A 92 -0.60 -2.44 -1.05
C LEU A 92 -0.15 -1.93 -2.40
N THR A 93 0.10 -0.63 -2.48
CA THR A 93 0.68 0.02 -3.66
C THR A 93 1.86 0.86 -3.21
N PHE A 94 2.97 0.72 -3.94
CA PHE A 94 4.19 1.49 -3.73
C PHE A 94 4.55 2.20 -5.03
N CYS A 95 4.78 3.50 -4.95
CA CYS A 95 5.23 4.33 -6.07
C CYS A 95 6.55 4.97 -5.66
N LYS A 96 7.66 4.45 -6.19
CA LYS A 96 8.97 5.07 -6.01
C LYS A 96 8.97 6.42 -6.73
N LEU A 97 9.41 7.45 -6.02
CA LEU A 97 9.33 8.83 -6.48
C LEU A 97 10.69 9.32 -6.96
N ASP A 98 10.67 10.00 -8.10
CA ASP A 98 11.65 11.00 -8.47
C ASP A 98 11.08 12.41 -8.21
N ASP A 99 11.85 13.43 -8.54
CA ASP A 99 11.48 14.83 -8.30
C ASP A 99 10.22 15.23 -9.10
N GLU A 100 10.01 14.66 -10.29
CA GLU A 100 8.84 14.95 -11.13
C GLU A 100 7.57 14.34 -10.53
N LEU A 101 7.60 13.05 -10.20
CA LEU A 101 6.46 12.34 -9.60
C LEU A 101 6.10 12.90 -8.24
N GLU A 102 7.09 13.26 -7.42
CA GLU A 102 6.84 13.91 -6.13
C GLU A 102 6.18 15.27 -6.32
N ALA A 103 6.62 16.07 -7.29
CA ALA A 103 5.99 17.36 -7.61
C ALA A 103 4.54 17.18 -8.11
N LEU A 104 4.29 16.18 -8.97
CA LEU A 104 2.95 15.88 -9.48
C LEU A 104 2.00 15.37 -8.39
N LEU A 105 2.48 14.53 -7.47
CA LEU A 105 1.67 14.08 -6.32
C LEU A 105 1.32 15.22 -5.37
N ASN A 106 2.20 16.22 -5.25
CA ASN A 106 1.98 17.41 -4.43
C ASN A 106 1.19 18.52 -5.15
N ALA A 107 0.83 18.35 -6.42
CA ALA A 107 0.10 19.35 -7.16
C ALA A 107 -1.32 19.52 -6.57
N PRO A 108 -1.86 20.75 -6.48
CA PRO A 108 -3.19 20.99 -5.92
C PRO A 108 -4.27 20.16 -6.63
N ALA A 109 -5.03 19.40 -5.85
CA ALA A 109 -6.13 18.60 -6.34
C ALA A 109 -7.28 18.65 -5.33
N HIS A 110 -8.51 18.77 -5.82
CA HIS A 110 -9.69 18.79 -4.97
C HIS A 110 -10.84 18.03 -5.63
N CYS A 111 -11.08 16.82 -5.14
CA CYS A 111 -12.25 16.03 -5.48
C CYS A 111 -12.83 15.35 -4.23
N ALA A 112 -13.95 14.65 -4.37
CA ALA A 112 -14.71 14.09 -3.25
C ALA A 112 -13.89 13.15 -2.34
N PHE A 113 -12.89 12.46 -2.90
CA PHE A 113 -12.13 11.41 -2.20
C PHE A 113 -10.61 11.67 -2.22
N TRP A 114 -10.18 12.86 -2.64
CA TRP A 114 -8.77 13.22 -2.70
C TRP A 114 -8.59 14.73 -2.56
N ARG A 115 -7.70 15.13 -1.66
CA ARG A 115 -7.26 16.50 -1.50
C ARG A 115 -5.76 16.53 -1.21
N VAL A 116 -5.05 17.37 -1.95
CA VAL A 116 -3.64 17.72 -1.75
C VAL A 116 -3.56 19.20 -1.45
#